data_AF-A0A5C2SMP0-F1
#
_entry.id   AF-A0A5C2SMP0-F1
#
_cell.length_a   1.000
_cell.length_b   1.000
_cell.length_c   1.000
_cell.angle_alpha   90.00
_cell.angle_beta   90.00
_cell.angle_gamma   90.00
#
_symmetry.space_group_name_H-M   'P 1'
#
loop_
_entity.id
_entity.type
_entity.pdbx_description
1 polymer ?
#
loop_
_entity_poly.entity_id
_entity_poly.type
_entity_poly.pdbx_seq_one_letter_code
_entity_poly.pdbx_strand_id
1 'polypeptide(L)'
;MSSSLLAGVSKQKLSLRVSQTSVRYAGRQESGADPKNDIIRRSLYPSNIRNRPSPVGTWRPDVGRRLQRAIPSVQAHETIERAWFLHQRHIRRARAAELQRKFESVRGAMETLRHVAPDLYVEANKEEDPRARSSAETELLKKLKGPEKKAVEARIRGLFPRELRMPTDTPPKNGWIYDFSPVVRPSP
;
A
#
# COMPACT_ATOMS: atom_id res chain seq x y z
N MET A 1 34.24 56.62 -1.32
CA MET A 1 33.01 56.90 -0.54
C MET A 1 31.93 55.97 -1.08
N SER A 2 31.86 54.70 -0.69
CA SER A 2 31.19 54.19 0.54
C SER A 2 29.76 54.78 0.62
N SER A 3 28.65 54.03 0.59
CA SER A 3 28.38 52.84 1.40
C SER A 3 27.14 52.07 0.92
N SER A 4 27.20 50.77 1.16
CA SER A 4 26.23 49.70 1.00
C SER A 4 24.82 49.96 1.59
N LEU A 5 23.77 49.72 0.81
CA LEU A 5 22.38 49.60 1.28
C LEU A 5 21.86 48.15 1.13
N LEU A 6 22.61 47.19 1.67
CA LEU A 6 22.16 45.82 1.88
C LEU A 6 22.34 45.44 3.34
N ALA A 7 21.48 45.96 4.20
CA ALA A 7 21.38 45.54 5.59
C ALA A 7 19.93 45.63 6.05
N GLY A 8 19.31 44.48 6.36
CA GLY A 8 18.05 44.50 7.09
C GLY A 8 17.01 43.44 6.74
N VAL A 9 17.33 42.31 6.09
CA VAL A 9 16.43 41.14 6.20
C VAL A 9 16.66 40.55 7.59
N SER A 10 15.91 41.07 8.54
CA SER A 10 15.85 40.57 9.90
C SER A 10 15.55 39.07 9.85
N LYS A 11 16.44 38.28 10.47
CA LYS A 11 16.20 36.87 10.74
C LYS A 11 15.01 36.79 11.70
N GLN A 12 13.79 36.76 11.17
CA GLN A 12 12.62 36.40 11.94
C GLN A 12 12.78 34.93 12.38
N LYS A 13 13.39 34.76 13.56
CA LYS A 13 13.35 33.53 14.33
C LYS A 13 11.94 33.39 14.90
N LEU A 14 10.97 33.06 14.04
CA LEU A 14 9.67 32.59 14.52
C LEU A 14 9.91 31.23 15.18
N SER A 15 10.07 31.23 16.50
CA SER A 15 10.00 30.03 17.29
C SER A 15 8.56 29.55 17.23
N LEU A 16 8.29 28.54 16.40
CA LEU A 16 7.06 27.76 16.47
C LEU A 16 7.05 27.05 17.84
N ARG A 17 6.64 27.77 18.89
CA ARG A 17 6.54 27.26 20.25
C ARG A 17 5.27 26.41 20.30
N VAL A 18 5.41 25.14 19.94
CA VAL A 18 4.37 24.14 20.15
C VAL A 18 4.10 24.09 21.65
N SER A 19 2.86 24.40 22.06
CA SER A 19 2.41 24.34 23.45
C SER A 19 2.74 22.98 24.05
N GLN A 20 3.66 22.94 25.02
CA GLN A 20 4.04 21.73 25.71
C GLN A 20 3.07 21.49 26.87
N THR A 21 2.03 20.70 26.65
CA THR A 21 1.25 20.12 27.75
C THR A 21 1.98 18.88 28.25
N SER A 22 2.39 18.91 29.52
CA SER A 22 3.08 17.79 30.15
C SER A 22 2.06 16.72 30.54
N VAL A 23 1.75 15.77 29.64
CA VAL A 23 1.05 14.56 30.08
C VAL A 23 2.07 13.71 30.83
N ARG A 24 2.03 13.82 32.17
CA ARG A 24 2.69 12.88 33.08
C ARG A 24 1.89 11.59 33.01
N TYR A 25 2.36 10.59 32.29
CA TYR A 25 1.94 9.23 32.59
C TYR A 25 2.41 8.96 34.01
N ALA A 26 1.47 8.87 34.94
CA ALA A 26 1.70 8.43 36.31
C ALA A 26 2.06 6.93 36.29
N GLY A 27 3.26 6.61 35.82
CA GLY A 27 3.82 5.28 35.90
C GLY A 27 4.49 5.13 37.26
N ARG A 28 3.83 4.46 38.18
CA ARG A 28 4.43 3.88 39.39
C ARG A 28 5.76 3.23 38.96
N GLN A 29 6.89 3.64 39.54
CA GLN A 29 8.15 2.93 39.36
C GLN A 29 8.00 1.55 39.99
N GLU A 30 7.58 0.57 39.18
CA GLU A 30 7.66 -0.82 39.56
C GLU A 30 9.14 -1.20 39.56
N SER A 31 9.73 -1.20 40.74
CA SER A 31 11.06 -1.75 41.01
C SER A 31 11.04 -3.25 40.68
N GLY A 32 11.32 -3.58 39.41
CA GLY A 32 11.32 -4.96 38.89
C GLY A 32 10.90 -5.13 37.42
N ALA A 33 10.53 -4.08 36.69
CA ALA A 33 10.13 -4.23 35.28
C ALA A 33 11.32 -4.60 34.36
N ASP A 34 11.12 -5.59 33.47
CA ASP A 34 12.09 -5.98 32.44
C ASP A 34 12.49 -4.76 31.58
N PRO A 35 13.80 -4.46 31.43
CA PRO A 35 14.27 -3.33 30.63
C PRO A 35 13.72 -3.34 29.19
N LYS A 36 13.39 -4.50 28.61
CA LYS A 36 12.77 -4.58 27.28
C LYS A 36 11.37 -3.96 27.26
N ASN A 37 10.56 -4.23 28.27
CA ASN A 37 9.19 -3.69 28.36
C ASN A 37 9.23 -2.17 28.54
N ASP A 38 10.21 -1.65 29.27
CA ASP A 38 10.41 -0.21 29.42
C ASP A 38 10.91 0.45 28.14
N ILE A 39 11.79 -0.20 27.37
CA ILE A 39 12.21 0.28 26.05
C ILE A 39 11.01 0.32 25.10
N ILE A 40 10.17 -0.72 25.08
CA ILE A 40 8.95 -0.78 24.26
C ILE A 40 7.97 0.32 24.68
N ARG A 41 7.74 0.53 25.98
CA ARG A 41 6.87 1.61 26.46
C ARG A 41 7.41 2.98 26.06
N ARG A 42 8.71 3.22 26.21
CA ARG A 42 9.36 4.49 25.83
C ARG A 42 9.36 4.73 24.31
N SER A 43 9.40 3.69 23.49
CA SER A 43 9.34 3.83 22.03
C SER A 43 7.91 4.10 21.54
N LEU A 44 6.92 3.37 22.06
CA LEU A 44 5.51 3.54 21.70
C LEU A 44 4.90 4.84 22.25
N TYR A 45 5.28 5.21 23.48
CA TYR A 45 4.78 6.39 24.18
C TYR A 45 5.95 7.30 24.59
N PRO A 46 6.56 8.04 23.63
CA PRO A 46 7.66 8.93 23.93
C PRO A 46 7.21 10.02 24.91
N SER A 47 8.12 10.43 25.81
CA SER A 47 7.81 11.44 26.82
C SER A 47 7.43 12.78 26.19
N ASN A 48 6.43 13.46 26.77
CA ASN A 48 5.98 14.78 26.29
C ASN A 48 6.98 15.92 26.56
N ILE A 49 8.05 15.65 27.31
CA ILE A 49 9.15 16.59 27.58
C ILE A 49 10.16 16.45 26.44
N ARG A 50 10.00 17.33 25.45
CA ARG A 50 10.62 17.22 24.12
C ARG A 50 11.99 17.91 24.05
N ASN A 51 13.01 17.29 24.64
CA ASN A 51 14.40 17.79 24.57
C ASN A 51 15.30 17.01 23.59
N ARG A 52 14.87 15.83 23.13
CA ARG A 52 15.62 14.95 22.22
C ARG A 52 14.69 14.37 21.15
N PRO A 53 15.17 14.15 19.91
CA PRO A 53 14.35 13.61 18.84
C PRO A 53 13.71 12.29 19.28
N SER A 54 12.42 12.16 18.98
CA SER A 54 11.66 10.95 19.31
C SER A 54 12.20 9.77 18.49
N PRO A 55 12.40 8.58 19.09
CA PRO A 55 12.87 7.40 18.37
C PRO A 55 11.90 6.96 17.27
N VAL A 56 10.60 7.23 17.42
CA VAL A 56 9.58 6.97 16.39
C VAL A 56 9.43 8.12 15.38
N GLY A 57 10.30 9.13 15.44
CA GLY A 57 10.33 10.24 14.47
C GLY A 57 9.20 11.26 14.61
N THR A 58 8.26 11.07 15.55
CA THR A 58 7.09 11.95 15.77
C THR A 58 7.45 13.37 16.20
N TRP A 59 8.62 13.57 16.81
CA TRP A 59 9.14 14.90 17.14
C TRP A 59 10.61 15.00 16.76
N ARG A 60 10.94 16.05 16.02
CA ARG A 60 12.30 16.39 15.59
C ARG A 60 12.47 17.91 15.66
N PRO A 61 13.45 18.44 16.42
CA PRO A 61 13.59 19.88 16.63
C PRO A 61 14.03 20.64 15.37
N ASP A 62 14.61 19.95 14.40
CA ASP A 62 15.14 20.50 13.16
C ASP A 62 14.12 20.53 12.01
N VAL A 63 12.90 20.02 12.20
CA VAL A 63 11.86 19.94 11.16
C VAL A 63 11.56 21.30 10.55
N GLY A 64 11.34 22.34 11.37
CA GLY A 64 11.07 23.68 10.85
C GLY A 64 12.21 24.23 9.99
N ARG A 65 13.46 24.01 10.41
CA ARG A 65 14.65 24.42 9.63
C ARG A 65 14.78 23.63 8.33
N ARG A 66 14.50 22.33 8.36
CA ARG A 66 14.52 21.47 7.16
C ARG A 66 13.41 21.82 6.19
N LEU A 67 12.20 22.09 6.67
CA LEU A 67 11.08 22.53 5.84
C LEU A 67 11.40 23.85 5.14
N GLN A 68 11.96 24.82 5.86
CA GLN A 68 12.43 26.09 5.26
C GLN A 68 13.53 25.89 4.20
N ARG A 69 14.37 24.86 4.31
CA ARG A 69 15.38 24.53 3.31
C ARG A 69 14.81 23.77 2.11
N ALA A 70 13.87 22.87 2.34
CA ALA A 70 13.30 21.99 1.33
C ALA A 70 12.22 22.71 0.50
N ILE A 71 11.48 23.64 1.10
CA ILE A 71 10.41 24.40 0.46
C ILE A 71 10.97 25.78 0.07
N PRO A 72 11.12 26.08 -1.23
CA PRO A 72 11.63 27.37 -1.68
C PRO A 72 10.72 28.54 -1.27
N SER A 73 9.40 28.35 -1.41
CA SER A 73 8.37 29.31 -0.99
C SER A 73 7.02 28.60 -0.79
N VAL A 74 6.11 29.21 -0.01
CA VAL A 74 4.73 28.70 0.19
C VAL A 74 4.00 28.60 -1.15
N GLN A 75 4.15 29.62 -2.01
CA GLN A 75 3.53 29.64 -3.34
C GLN A 75 4.03 28.48 -4.23
N ALA A 76 5.33 28.17 -4.18
CA ALA A 76 5.90 27.04 -4.92
C ALA A 76 5.32 25.70 -4.41
N HIS A 77 5.23 25.53 -3.08
CA HIS A 77 4.63 24.36 -2.47
C HIS A 77 3.17 24.17 -2.89
N GLU A 78 2.32 25.19 -2.73
CA GLU A 78 0.90 25.14 -3.14
C GLU A 78 0.73 24.85 -4.63
N THR A 79 1.63 25.37 -5.47
CA THR A 79 1.58 25.12 -6.92
C THR A 79 1.94 23.69 -7.25
N ILE A 80 2.99 23.14 -6.62
CA ILE A 80 3.36 21.72 -6.76
C ILE A 80 2.22 20.83 -6.29
N GLU A 81 1.61 21.12 -5.14
CA GLU A 81 0.49 20.34 -4.62
C GLU A 81 -0.73 20.37 -5.54
N ARG A 82 -1.14 21.55 -6.01
CA ARG A 82 -2.25 21.68 -6.97
C ARG A 82 -1.97 20.91 -8.26
N ALA A 83 -0.77 21.02 -8.80
CA ALA A 83 -0.36 20.29 -9.99
C ALA A 83 -0.38 18.76 -9.76
N TRP A 84 0.09 18.30 -8.59
CA TRP A 84 0.05 16.90 -8.21
C TRP A 84 -1.38 16.37 -8.08
N PHE A 85 -2.28 17.09 -7.41
CA PHE A 85 -3.68 16.69 -7.30
C PHE A 85 -4.39 16.67 -8.65
N LEU A 86 -4.09 17.64 -9.54
CA LEU A 86 -4.58 17.65 -10.91
C LEU A 86 -4.10 16.40 -11.67
N HIS A 87 -2.81 16.08 -11.57
CA HIS A 87 -2.23 14.88 -12.18
C HIS A 87 -2.89 13.59 -11.66
N GLN A 88 -3.05 13.45 -10.35
CA GLN A 88 -3.76 12.32 -9.74
C GLN A 88 -5.21 12.20 -10.20
N ARG A 89 -5.91 13.34 -10.38
CA ARG A 89 -7.27 13.37 -10.96
C ARG A 89 -7.26 12.85 -12.40
N HIS A 90 -6.28 13.25 -13.22
CA HIS A 90 -6.14 12.75 -14.59
C HIS A 90 -5.86 11.24 -14.62
N ILE A 91 -4.96 10.73 -13.77
CA ILE A 91 -4.72 9.28 -13.65
C ILE A 91 -6.00 8.53 -13.29
N ARG A 92 -6.76 9.03 -12.29
CA ARG A 92 -8.04 8.40 -11.91
C ARG A 92 -9.05 8.38 -13.05
N ARG A 93 -9.19 9.50 -13.77
CA ARG A 93 -10.07 9.59 -14.94
C ARG A 93 -9.66 8.63 -16.06
N ALA A 94 -8.37 8.55 -16.36
CA ALA A 94 -7.85 7.63 -17.38
C ALA A 94 -8.14 6.17 -17.02
N ARG A 95 -7.86 5.77 -15.77
CA ARG A 95 -8.18 4.40 -15.28
C ARG A 95 -9.67 4.10 -15.33
N ALA A 96 -10.52 5.05 -14.95
CA ALA A 96 -11.97 4.88 -15.00
C ALA A 96 -12.47 4.74 -16.46
N ALA A 97 -11.95 5.54 -17.38
CA ALA A 97 -12.28 5.44 -18.80
C ALA A 97 -11.82 4.10 -19.40
N GLU A 98 -10.64 3.62 -19.02
CA GLU A 98 -10.15 2.30 -19.45
C GLU A 98 -11.01 1.16 -18.89
N LEU A 99 -11.39 1.22 -17.61
CA LEU A 99 -12.28 0.25 -16.99
C LEU A 99 -13.65 0.21 -17.68
N GLN A 100 -14.19 1.40 -18.00
CA GLN A 100 -15.46 1.52 -18.73
C GLN A 100 -15.38 0.87 -20.11
N ARG A 101 -14.30 1.12 -20.87
CA ARG A 101 -14.09 0.48 -22.19
C ARG A 101 -14.01 -1.04 -22.09
N LYS A 102 -13.26 -1.56 -21.10
CA LYS A 102 -13.17 -3.01 -20.86
C LYS A 102 -14.54 -3.60 -20.53
N PHE A 103 -15.31 -2.91 -19.68
CA PHE A 103 -16.66 -3.32 -19.32
C PHE A 103 -17.60 -3.33 -20.54
N GLU A 104 -17.61 -2.28 -21.35
CA GLU A 104 -18.41 -2.20 -22.57
C GLU A 104 -18.05 -3.30 -23.58
N SER A 105 -16.75 -3.57 -23.74
CA SER A 105 -16.28 -4.68 -24.58
C SER A 105 -16.77 -6.04 -24.09
N VAL A 106 -16.69 -6.31 -22.78
CA VAL A 106 -17.16 -7.57 -22.18
C VAL A 106 -18.68 -7.68 -22.30
N ARG A 107 -19.41 -6.59 -22.05
CA ARG A 107 -20.87 -6.56 -22.19
C ARG A 107 -21.31 -6.86 -23.62
N GLY A 108 -20.69 -6.23 -24.60
CA GLY A 108 -20.96 -6.49 -26.02
C GLY A 108 -20.71 -7.96 -26.38
N ALA A 109 -19.57 -8.51 -25.93
CA ALA A 109 -19.26 -9.92 -26.14
C ALA A 109 -20.29 -10.86 -25.51
N MET A 110 -20.73 -10.59 -24.27
CA MET A 110 -21.75 -11.41 -23.61
C MET A 110 -23.12 -11.34 -24.28
N GLU A 111 -23.52 -10.18 -24.81
CA GLU A 111 -24.76 -10.06 -25.58
C GLU A 111 -24.68 -10.89 -26.87
N THR A 112 -23.54 -10.85 -27.58
CA THR A 112 -23.35 -11.70 -28.76
C THR A 112 -23.36 -13.20 -28.42
N LEU A 113 -22.72 -13.60 -27.32
CA LEU A 113 -22.69 -14.98 -26.85
C LEU A 113 -24.10 -15.49 -26.52
N ARG A 114 -24.93 -14.64 -25.90
CA ARG A 114 -26.32 -14.96 -25.57
C ARG A 114 -27.15 -15.34 -26.79
N HIS A 115 -26.92 -14.67 -27.92
CA HIS A 115 -27.64 -14.94 -29.17
C HIS A 115 -27.09 -16.14 -29.94
N VAL A 116 -25.78 -16.33 -29.96
CA VAL A 116 -25.12 -17.38 -30.74
C VAL A 116 -25.12 -18.73 -30.02
N ALA A 117 -24.82 -18.73 -28.72
CA ALA A 117 -24.65 -19.95 -27.91
C ALA A 117 -25.19 -19.72 -26.48
N PRO A 118 -26.52 -19.88 -26.26
CA PRO A 118 -27.13 -19.60 -24.97
C PRO A 118 -26.60 -20.51 -23.85
N ASP A 119 -26.22 -21.75 -24.15
CA ASP A 119 -25.68 -22.69 -23.17
C ASP A 119 -24.34 -22.19 -22.59
N LEU A 120 -23.45 -21.69 -23.46
CA LEU A 120 -22.17 -21.11 -23.04
C LEU A 120 -22.35 -19.78 -22.30
N TYR A 121 -23.38 -19.00 -22.65
CA TYR A 121 -23.74 -17.80 -21.90
C TYR A 121 -24.19 -18.14 -20.47
N VAL A 122 -24.98 -19.19 -20.29
CA VAL A 122 -25.38 -19.67 -18.96
C VAL A 122 -24.16 -20.14 -18.18
N GLU A 123 -23.23 -20.85 -18.83
CA GLU A 123 -22.00 -21.31 -18.20
C GLU A 123 -21.07 -20.16 -17.77
N ALA A 124 -20.87 -19.16 -18.63
CA ALA A 124 -19.99 -18.04 -18.34
C ALA A 124 -20.52 -17.13 -17.22
N ASN A 125 -21.84 -17.08 -17.01
CA ASN A 125 -22.47 -16.30 -15.95
C ASN A 125 -22.64 -17.08 -14.63
N LYS A 126 -22.08 -18.29 -14.51
CA LYS A 126 -22.06 -19.03 -13.25
C LYS A 126 -21.23 -18.26 -12.23
N GLU A 127 -21.81 -17.94 -11.08
CA GLU A 127 -21.08 -17.35 -9.97
C GLU A 127 -20.14 -18.40 -9.36
N GLU A 128 -18.86 -18.08 -9.30
CA GLU A 128 -17.84 -18.93 -8.71
C GLU A 128 -17.60 -18.53 -7.26
N ASP A 129 -18.08 -19.33 -6.29
CA ASP A 129 -17.71 -19.13 -4.89
C ASP A 129 -16.27 -19.64 -4.68
N PRO A 130 -15.30 -18.76 -4.33
CA PRO A 130 -13.92 -19.16 -4.12
C PRO A 130 -13.73 -20.11 -2.92
N ARG A 131 -14.69 -20.22 -2.00
CA ARG A 131 -14.57 -21.11 -0.84
C ARG A 131 -15.11 -22.51 -1.11
N ALA A 132 -16.06 -22.63 -2.04
CA ALA A 132 -16.67 -23.90 -2.39
C ALA A 132 -15.68 -24.77 -3.19
N ARG A 133 -15.55 -26.05 -2.82
CA ARG A 133 -14.78 -27.05 -3.57
C ARG A 133 -15.73 -28.09 -4.12
N SER A 134 -15.53 -28.49 -5.37
CA SER A 134 -16.34 -29.57 -5.94
C SER A 134 -15.98 -30.92 -5.31
N SER A 135 -16.90 -31.87 -5.34
CA SER A 135 -16.66 -33.24 -4.86
C SER A 135 -15.42 -33.85 -5.54
N ALA A 136 -15.30 -33.70 -6.86
CA ALA A 136 -14.16 -34.16 -7.64
C ALA A 136 -12.83 -33.53 -7.20
N GLU A 137 -12.81 -32.24 -6.90
CA GLU A 137 -11.63 -31.56 -6.36
C GLU A 137 -11.26 -32.09 -4.96
N THR A 138 -12.25 -32.38 -4.11
CA THR A 138 -11.97 -32.94 -2.77
C THR A 138 -11.38 -34.35 -2.86
N GLU A 139 -11.82 -35.17 -3.81
CA GLU A 139 -11.27 -36.51 -4.05
C GLU A 139 -9.84 -36.44 -4.59
N LEU A 140 -9.57 -35.53 -5.52
CA LEU A 140 -8.23 -35.29 -6.03
C LEU A 140 -7.28 -34.83 -4.93
N LEU A 141 -7.71 -33.90 -4.07
CA LEU A 141 -6.93 -33.44 -2.92
C LEU A 141 -6.64 -34.54 -1.89
N LYS A 142 -7.49 -35.56 -1.78
CA LYS A 142 -7.24 -36.74 -0.94
C LYS A 142 -6.16 -37.64 -1.55
N LYS A 143 -6.10 -37.73 -2.88
CA LYS A 143 -5.10 -38.54 -3.62
C LYS A 143 -3.72 -37.87 -3.65
N LEU A 144 -3.67 -36.55 -3.82
CA LEU A 144 -2.42 -35.78 -3.90
C LEU A 144 -1.72 -35.69 -2.53
N LYS A 145 -0.38 -35.79 -2.54
CA LYS A 145 0.45 -35.67 -1.34
C LYS A 145 1.50 -34.56 -1.49
N GLY A 146 1.91 -33.99 -0.36
CA GLY A 146 3.06 -33.08 -0.28
C GLY A 146 2.92 -31.79 -1.11
N PRO A 147 3.87 -31.49 -2.01
CA PRO A 147 3.94 -30.20 -2.71
C PRO A 147 2.80 -30.00 -3.73
N GLU A 148 2.33 -31.07 -4.37
CA GLU A 148 1.25 -31.00 -5.36
C GLU A 148 -0.08 -30.58 -4.71
N LYS A 149 -0.36 -31.14 -3.53
CA LYS A 149 -1.54 -30.75 -2.73
C LYS A 149 -1.51 -29.26 -2.38
N LYS A 150 -0.34 -28.74 -1.98
CA LYS A 150 -0.15 -27.30 -1.69
C LYS A 150 -0.33 -26.43 -2.93
N ALA A 151 0.09 -26.90 -4.10
CA ALA A 151 -0.09 -26.18 -5.36
C ALA A 151 -1.58 -26.10 -5.78
N VAL A 152 -2.34 -27.19 -5.63
CA VAL A 152 -3.80 -27.17 -5.85
C VAL A 152 -4.49 -26.26 -4.82
N GLU A 153 -4.10 -26.32 -3.56
CA GLU A 153 -4.65 -25.43 -2.52
C GLU A 153 -4.31 -23.94 -2.77
N ALA A 154 -3.19 -23.65 -3.44
CA ALA A 154 -2.77 -22.29 -3.76
C ALA A 154 -3.55 -21.63 -4.91
N ARG A 155 -4.18 -22.42 -5.80
CA ARG A 155 -4.83 -21.92 -7.03
C ARG A 155 -6.35 -21.95 -6.95
N ILE A 156 -6.91 -21.38 -5.90
CA ILE A 156 -8.36 -21.39 -5.66
C ILE A 156 -9.09 -20.72 -6.84
N ARG A 157 -10.16 -21.37 -7.34
CA ARG A 157 -11.01 -20.83 -8.42
C ARG A 157 -11.66 -19.51 -7.98
N GLY A 158 -11.85 -18.56 -8.90
CA GLY A 158 -12.30 -17.21 -8.58
C GLY A 158 -11.28 -16.33 -7.82
N LEU A 159 -10.12 -16.86 -7.42
CA LEU A 159 -9.06 -16.10 -6.75
C LEU A 159 -7.81 -15.98 -7.64
N PHE A 160 -7.05 -14.91 -7.45
CA PHE A 160 -5.79 -14.75 -8.17
C PHE A 160 -4.78 -15.84 -7.75
N PRO A 161 -4.10 -16.49 -8.72
CA PRO A 161 -3.05 -17.45 -8.42
C PRO A 161 -1.92 -16.79 -7.61
N ARG A 162 -1.33 -17.53 -6.66
CA ARG A 162 -0.23 -17.02 -5.82
C ARG A 162 1.05 -16.76 -6.60
N GLU A 163 1.19 -17.36 -7.78
CA GLU A 163 2.29 -17.11 -8.70
C GLU A 163 2.22 -15.71 -9.35
N LEU A 164 1.03 -15.07 -9.37
CA LEU A 164 0.86 -13.69 -9.81
C LEU A 164 1.41 -12.74 -8.74
N ARG A 165 2.68 -12.35 -8.91
CA ARG A 165 3.41 -11.50 -7.96
C ARG A 165 3.19 -10.02 -8.24
N MET A 166 3.29 -9.21 -7.18
CA MET A 166 3.36 -7.76 -7.30
C MET A 166 4.69 -7.35 -7.98
N PRO A 167 4.68 -6.32 -8.85
CA PRO A 167 5.90 -5.80 -9.44
C PRO A 167 6.91 -5.36 -8.38
N THR A 168 8.18 -5.73 -8.57
CA THR A 168 9.31 -5.31 -7.73
C THR A 168 10.13 -4.25 -8.45
N ASP A 169 10.88 -3.44 -7.69
CA ASP A 169 11.72 -2.37 -8.23
C ASP A 169 12.83 -2.91 -9.16
N THR A 170 13.54 -3.94 -8.70
CA THR A 170 14.51 -4.69 -9.52
C THR A 170 13.95 -6.07 -9.89
N PRO A 171 14.20 -6.57 -11.11
CA PRO A 171 13.78 -7.91 -11.51
C PRO A 171 14.54 -8.99 -10.73
N PRO A 172 13.98 -10.20 -10.61
CA PRO A 172 14.70 -11.33 -10.03
C PRO A 172 15.85 -11.77 -10.93
N LYS A 173 16.90 -12.37 -10.34
CA LYS A 173 18.09 -12.85 -11.07
C LYS A 173 17.76 -13.79 -12.24
N ASN A 174 16.76 -14.65 -12.06
CA ASN A 174 16.34 -15.62 -13.07
C ASN A 174 15.27 -15.04 -14.03
N GLY A 175 14.79 -13.81 -13.83
CA GLY A 175 13.78 -13.17 -14.65
C GLY A 175 12.44 -13.92 -14.69
N TRP A 176 12.29 -14.78 -15.70
CA TRP A 176 11.08 -15.56 -15.97
C TRP A 176 11.35 -17.06 -15.88
N ILE A 177 10.37 -17.83 -15.39
CA ILE A 177 10.47 -19.29 -15.27
C ILE A 177 9.81 -19.91 -16.50
N TYR A 178 10.61 -20.42 -17.43
CA TYR A 178 10.12 -21.05 -18.67
C TYR A 178 9.65 -22.49 -18.46
N ASP A 179 10.26 -23.23 -17.53
CA ASP A 179 9.99 -24.66 -17.29
C ASP A 179 8.82 -24.90 -16.31
N PHE A 180 7.82 -24.01 -16.33
CA PHE A 180 6.69 -24.09 -15.40
C PHE A 180 5.70 -25.19 -15.81
N SER A 181 5.44 -26.13 -14.90
CA SER A 181 4.42 -27.18 -15.08
C SER A 181 3.23 -26.98 -14.13
N PRO A 182 1.99 -26.78 -14.64
CA PRO A 182 0.82 -26.63 -13.80
C PRO A 182 0.32 -27.99 -13.28
N VAL A 183 -0.14 -28.03 -12.03
CA VAL A 183 -0.90 -29.19 -11.53
C VAL A 183 -2.28 -29.17 -12.18
N VAL A 184 -2.60 -30.21 -12.96
CA VAL A 184 -3.85 -30.34 -13.72
C VAL A 184 -5.04 -30.50 -12.77
N ARG A 185 -6.07 -29.68 -12.94
CA ARG A 185 -7.36 -29.83 -12.25
C ARG A 185 -8.33 -30.67 -13.09
N PRO A 186 -9.22 -31.45 -12.45
CA PRO A 186 -10.34 -32.04 -13.16
C PRO A 186 -11.30 -30.93 -13.60
N SER A 187 -11.87 -31.04 -14.80
CA SER A 187 -12.97 -30.17 -15.21
C SER A 187 -14.17 -30.34 -14.27
N PRO A 188 -14.98 -29.29 -14.07
CA PRO A 188 -16.25 -29.41 -13.37
C PRO A 188 -17.20 -30.40 -14.06
#